data_AF-A0A950YKI7-F1
#
_entry.id   AF-A0A950YKI7-F1
#
_cell.length_a   1.000
_cell.length_b   1.000
_cell.length_c   1.000
_cell.angle_alpha   90.00
_cell.angle_beta   90.00
_cell.angle_gamma   90.00
#
_symmetry.space_group_name_H-M   'P 1'
#
loop_
_entity.id
_entity.type
_entity.pdbx_description
1 polymer ?
#
loop_
_entity_poly.entity_id
_entity_poly.type
_entity_poly.pdbx_seq_one_letter_code
_entity_poly.pdbx_strand_id
1 'polypeptide(L)'
;MAVARAGSEWPFVGREEELASVAGARAEGCPGVVVCADAGIGKSRLGREALTTAERDGATTEWVQAPRYRARAAVDPSCCGAMDSSDNQARGLPAVRLRGLEASDCETIVSWVDSADALFQWSGPRHFSWPLETRHLIADLGSSDQDRLLFGAVEEPSEVLVGHAMLSVQHEHGFAVIGRVLVAPTRRGVGLGAALMREILRVGFEQLGLHRLQLAVYDFNAPAIACYQSLGFTIEGRHRDSTRGSDGYWTSYTMALLETEYGWQDDSFDGACLVRPARVADAPALAGLLGELGYPHNVAQARERLARWFGEPRGTVLVAERNRAVIGFTAAFAIPYIEREGSFARVVALAVDRSQRSRGTGRRLLAAVEAWAGEVGCSDVELTSSRERHDAHSFYEALGYEDLCDRSGRFKRPVAQR
;
A
#
# COMPACT_ATOMS: atom_id res chain seq x y z
N MET A 1 21.26 -6.35 15.55
CA MET A 1 21.66 -5.32 16.54
C MET A 1 20.64 -5.28 17.66
N ALA A 2 21.07 -5.09 18.90
CA ALA A 2 20.17 -5.06 20.05
C ALA A 2 19.43 -3.72 20.11
N VAL A 3 18.12 -3.73 19.86
CA VAL A 3 17.26 -2.65 20.34
C VAL A 3 17.08 -2.90 21.82
N ALA A 4 17.81 -2.15 22.65
CA ALA A 4 17.54 -2.14 24.09
C ALA A 4 16.17 -1.49 24.31
N ARG A 5 15.11 -2.31 24.31
CA ARG A 5 13.84 -1.93 24.94
C ARG A 5 14.15 -1.91 26.43
N ALA A 6 14.32 -0.72 27.01
CA ALA A 6 14.25 -0.57 28.45
C ALA A 6 12.86 -1.04 28.89
N GLY A 7 12.77 -2.30 29.32
CA GLY A 7 11.55 -2.92 29.81
C GLY A 7 11.23 -2.34 31.18
N SER A 8 10.48 -1.26 31.20
CA SER A 8 9.74 -0.75 32.36
C SER A 8 8.65 0.16 31.82
N GLU A 9 7.45 0.12 32.39
CA GLU A 9 6.42 1.13 32.13
C GLU A 9 7.00 2.51 32.49
N TRP A 10 7.37 3.28 31.47
CA TRP A 10 7.70 4.69 31.61
C TRP A 10 6.38 5.46 31.84
N PRO A 11 6.27 6.36 32.84
CA PRO A 11 7.32 7.04 33.62
C PRO A 11 7.99 6.24 34.74
N PHE A 12 9.32 6.36 34.86
CA PHE A 12 10.05 5.92 36.05
C PHE A 12 9.76 6.88 37.22
N VAL A 13 9.98 6.44 38.46
CA VAL A 13 9.70 7.26 39.66
C VAL A 13 10.74 8.38 39.85
N GLY A 14 11.76 8.51 38.98
CA GLY A 14 12.76 9.58 39.07
C GLY A 14 13.46 9.92 37.76
N ARG A 15 13.79 11.21 37.57
CA ARG A 15 14.44 11.74 36.36
C ARG A 15 15.89 11.28 36.17
N GLU A 16 16.61 11.06 37.27
CA GLU A 16 18.01 10.59 37.22
C GLU A 16 18.11 9.17 36.66
N GLU A 17 17.16 8.29 37.01
CA GLU A 17 17.09 6.92 36.48
C GLU A 17 16.79 6.91 34.96
N GLU A 18 15.90 7.78 34.50
CA GLU A 18 15.59 7.97 33.08
C GLU A 18 16.83 8.37 32.26
N LEU A 19 17.60 9.33 32.77
CA LEU A 19 18.81 9.81 32.11
C LEU A 19 19.92 8.75 32.14
N ALA A 20 20.06 8.00 33.24
CA ALA A 20 21.01 6.91 33.35
C ALA A 20 20.71 5.78 32.35
N SER A 21 19.43 5.48 32.11
CA SER A 21 19.02 4.47 31.11
C SER A 21 19.38 4.91 29.68
N VAL A 22 19.13 6.17 29.33
CA VAL A 22 19.52 6.73 28.01
C VAL A 22 21.03 6.72 27.83
N ALA A 23 21.80 7.08 28.87
CA ALA A 23 23.25 7.06 28.84
C ALA A 23 23.83 5.63 28.72
N GLY A 24 23.24 4.67 29.44
CA GLY A 24 23.61 3.25 29.35
C GLY A 24 23.42 2.69 27.95
N ALA A 25 22.26 2.94 27.33
CA ALA A 25 21.98 2.52 25.96
C ALA A 25 22.97 3.12 24.95
N ARG A 26 23.40 4.38 25.14
CA ARG A 26 24.44 5.04 24.32
C ARG A 26 25.81 4.39 24.49
N ALA A 27 26.17 3.99 25.71
CA ALA A 27 27.48 3.40 26.04
C ALA A 27 27.64 1.95 25.54
N GLU A 28 26.54 1.22 25.33
CA GLU A 28 26.54 -0.16 24.80
C GLU A 28 26.82 -0.26 23.28
N GLY A 29 27.27 0.83 22.64
CA GLY A 29 27.56 0.86 21.21
C GLY A 29 26.32 0.92 20.32
N CYS A 30 25.17 1.31 20.86
CA CYS A 30 23.98 1.55 20.06
C CYS A 30 24.12 2.86 19.27
N PRO A 31 23.88 2.86 17.94
CA PRO A 31 24.01 4.05 17.09
C PRO A 31 22.89 5.08 17.32
N GLY A 32 21.86 4.74 18.10
CA GLY A 32 20.78 5.65 18.45
C GLY A 32 19.90 5.11 19.58
N VAL A 33 19.23 6.03 20.28
CA VAL A 33 18.27 5.73 21.34
C VAL A 33 16.92 6.35 20.96
N VAL A 34 15.85 5.55 21.01
CA VAL A 34 14.49 6.01 20.72
C VAL A 34 13.66 6.05 22.01
N VAL A 35 13.06 7.20 22.31
CA VAL A 35 12.22 7.41 23.50
C VAL A 35 10.74 7.55 23.09
N CYS A 36 9.89 6.61 23.51
CA CYS A 36 8.47 6.53 23.15
C CYS A 36 7.55 6.52 24.39
N ALA A 37 6.46 7.30 24.38
CA ALA A 37 5.34 7.25 25.34
C ALA A 37 4.14 8.06 24.83
N ASP A 38 3.05 8.05 25.60
CA ASP A 38 1.85 8.86 25.41
C ASP A 38 2.11 10.37 25.41
N ALA A 39 1.26 11.11 24.71
CA ALA A 39 1.33 12.57 24.66
C ALA A 39 1.25 13.17 26.09
N GLY A 40 2.04 14.21 26.35
CA GLY A 40 2.06 14.91 27.64
C GLY A 40 3.03 14.37 28.70
N ILE A 41 3.63 13.20 28.50
CA ILE A 41 4.52 12.54 29.51
C ILE A 41 5.97 13.09 29.51
N GLY A 42 6.25 14.21 28.84
CA GLY A 42 7.55 14.90 28.97
C GLY A 42 8.73 14.35 28.14
N LYS A 43 8.47 13.56 27.08
CA LYS A 43 9.47 13.07 26.10
C LYS A 43 10.48 14.11 25.64
N SER A 44 9.97 15.25 25.16
CA SER A 44 10.82 16.31 24.63
C SER A 44 11.71 16.93 25.71
N ARG A 45 11.24 16.93 26.96
CA ARG A 45 12.01 17.40 28.10
C ARG A 45 13.11 16.41 28.46
N LEU A 46 12.81 15.11 28.48
CA LEU A 46 13.81 14.05 28.69
C LEU A 46 14.90 14.06 27.61
N GLY A 47 14.51 14.17 26.33
CA GLY A 47 15.46 14.25 25.23
C GLY A 47 16.40 15.45 25.32
N ARG A 48 15.90 16.62 25.73
CA ARG A 48 16.74 17.81 25.94
C ARG A 48 17.71 17.63 27.10
N GLU A 49 17.24 17.11 28.22
CA GLU A 49 18.09 16.85 29.38
C GLU A 49 19.16 15.80 29.07
N ALA A 50 18.84 14.79 28.27
CA ALA A 50 19.81 13.79 27.80
C ALA A 50 20.90 14.39 26.90
N LEU A 51 20.54 15.34 26.00
CA LEU A 51 21.54 16.08 25.23
C LEU A 51 22.43 16.95 26.12
N THR A 52 21.85 17.67 27.08
CA THR A 52 22.65 18.47 28.03
C THR A 52 23.62 17.62 28.83
N THR A 53 23.23 16.40 29.23
CA THR A 53 24.15 15.45 29.86
C THR A 53 25.25 15.00 28.90
N ALA A 54 24.91 14.68 27.64
CA ALA A 54 25.89 14.32 26.62
C ALA A 54 26.91 15.44 26.35
N GLU A 55 26.47 16.69 26.29
CA GLU A 55 27.33 17.88 26.15
C GLU A 55 28.31 18.00 27.31
N ARG A 56 27.85 17.77 28.55
CA ARG A 56 28.70 17.77 29.76
C ARG A 56 29.73 16.65 29.72
N ASP A 57 29.37 15.51 29.12
CA ASP A 57 30.28 14.38 28.91
C ASP A 57 31.25 14.60 27.72
N GLY A 58 31.20 15.76 27.06
CA GLY A 58 32.10 16.15 25.97
C GLY A 58 31.61 15.83 24.56
N ALA A 59 30.37 15.38 24.39
CA ALA A 59 29.78 15.16 23.08
C ALA A 59 29.38 16.48 22.41
N THR A 60 29.56 16.57 21.09
CA THR A 60 28.92 17.60 20.27
C THR A 60 27.49 17.16 19.99
N THR A 61 26.53 18.03 20.26
CA THR A 61 25.09 17.75 20.15
C THR A 61 24.42 18.76 19.24
N GLU A 62 23.37 18.33 18.55
CA GLU A 62 22.49 19.19 17.78
C GLU A 62 21.03 18.81 18.05
N TRP A 63 20.17 19.80 18.32
CA TRP A 63 18.74 19.57 18.48
C TRP A 63 18.02 19.86 17.17
N VAL A 64 17.54 18.80 16.52
CA VAL A 64 16.73 18.93 15.29
C VAL A 64 15.27 18.71 15.62
N GLN A 65 14.45 19.75 15.49
CA GLN A 65 13.00 19.63 15.58
C GLN A 65 12.40 19.37 14.20
N ALA A 66 11.92 18.15 13.99
CA ALA A 66 11.33 17.75 12.72
C ALA A 66 9.78 17.70 12.80
N PRO A 67 9.04 18.24 11.80
CA PRO A 67 7.61 17.95 11.68
C PRO A 67 7.37 16.44 11.51
N ARG A 68 6.14 15.95 11.77
CA ARG A 68 5.81 14.50 11.76
C ARG A 68 6.33 13.72 10.53
N TYR A 69 6.47 14.38 9.39
CA TYR A 69 6.98 13.79 8.15
C TYR A 69 8.52 13.84 7.99
N ARG A 70 9.25 14.63 8.79
CA ARG A 70 10.73 14.68 8.83
C ARG A 70 11.33 13.96 10.05
N ALA A 71 10.52 13.58 11.03
CA ALA A 71 10.98 12.91 12.24
C ALA A 71 11.20 11.42 11.99
N ARG A 72 12.26 11.04 11.26
CA ARG A 72 12.61 9.64 11.07
C ARG A 72 14.10 9.43 11.29
N ALA A 73 14.41 8.54 12.24
CA ALA A 73 15.75 8.04 12.46
C ALA A 73 16.27 7.43 11.15
N ALA A 74 17.57 7.60 10.87
CA ALA A 74 18.22 6.92 9.75
C ALA A 74 17.89 5.43 9.81
N VAL A 75 17.06 4.94 8.89
CA VAL A 75 16.71 3.52 8.81
C VAL A 75 17.90 2.84 8.15
N ASP A 76 18.84 2.41 8.99
CA ASP A 76 19.87 1.48 8.57
C ASP A 76 19.16 0.17 8.12
N PRO A 77 19.42 -0.36 6.90
CA PRO A 77 18.89 -1.65 6.44
C PRO A 77 19.15 -2.82 7.40
N SER A 78 20.17 -2.72 8.26
CA SER A 78 20.46 -3.68 9.33
C SER A 78 19.50 -3.58 10.53
N CYS A 79 18.81 -2.44 10.69
CA CYS A 79 17.75 -2.21 11.68
C CYS A 79 16.37 -2.71 11.20
N CYS A 80 16.23 -3.12 9.94
CA CYS A 80 15.06 -3.87 9.46
C CYS A 80 15.06 -5.34 9.97
N GLY A 81 16.05 -5.73 10.78
CA GLY A 81 16.18 -7.07 11.35
C GLY A 81 15.09 -7.40 12.38
N ALA A 82 14.45 -8.56 12.18
CA ALA A 82 13.35 -9.13 12.96
C ALA A 82 11.98 -8.50 12.68
N MET A 83 11.47 -8.72 11.47
CA MET A 83 10.05 -8.54 11.20
C MET A 83 9.44 -9.85 10.73
N ASP A 84 8.35 -10.20 11.38
CA ASP A 84 7.65 -11.48 11.29
C ASP A 84 7.08 -11.72 9.88
N SER A 85 7.45 -12.86 9.27
CA SER A 85 6.95 -13.30 7.96
C SER A 85 5.54 -13.89 8.00
N SER A 86 4.90 -13.91 9.19
CA SER A 86 3.57 -14.47 9.42
C SER A 86 2.47 -13.87 8.52
N ASP A 87 2.55 -12.59 8.13
CA ASP A 87 1.54 -11.99 7.22
C ASP A 87 1.63 -12.54 5.79
N ASN A 88 2.82 -12.87 5.28
CA ASN A 88 2.96 -13.53 3.98
C ASN A 88 2.42 -14.97 4.04
N GLN A 89 2.76 -15.70 5.10
CA GLN A 89 2.26 -17.06 5.31
C GLN A 89 0.73 -17.10 5.43
N ALA A 90 0.13 -16.15 6.17
CA ALA A 90 -1.32 -16.01 6.30
C ALA A 90 -2.04 -15.78 4.95
N ARG A 91 -1.30 -15.37 3.92
CA ARG A 91 -1.80 -15.09 2.56
C ARG A 91 -1.46 -16.20 1.57
N GLY A 92 -0.95 -17.33 2.04
CA GLY A 92 -0.51 -18.43 1.17
C GLY A 92 0.74 -18.08 0.34
N LEU A 93 1.45 -17.01 0.68
CA LEU A 93 2.71 -16.63 0.04
C LEU A 93 3.89 -17.24 0.80
N PRO A 94 5.04 -17.43 0.12
CA PRO A 94 6.26 -17.88 0.78
C PRO A 94 6.70 -16.93 1.92
N ALA A 95 7.24 -17.52 2.98
CA ALA A 95 7.77 -16.79 4.13
C ALA A 95 9.12 -16.14 3.76
N VAL A 96 9.08 -14.83 3.49
CA VAL A 96 10.25 -14.06 3.10
C VAL A 96 10.48 -12.93 4.09
N ARG A 97 11.75 -12.72 4.44
CA ARG A 97 12.21 -11.57 5.22
C ARG A 97 13.24 -10.78 4.45
N LEU A 98 13.20 -9.45 4.56
CA LEU A 98 14.26 -8.58 4.05
C LEU A 98 15.33 -8.35 5.12
N ARG A 99 16.58 -8.33 4.68
CA ARG A 99 17.72 -7.81 5.44
C ARG A 99 18.60 -6.95 4.55
N GLY A 100 19.47 -6.15 5.15
CA GLY A 100 20.54 -5.48 4.40
C GLY A 100 21.33 -6.49 3.55
N LEU A 101 21.63 -6.09 2.32
CA LEU A 101 22.43 -6.91 1.40
C LEU A 101 23.87 -7.02 1.94
N GLU A 102 24.42 -8.24 1.96
CA GLU A 102 25.77 -8.51 2.42
C GLU A 102 26.71 -8.79 1.25
N ALA A 103 28.02 -8.60 1.46
CA ALA A 103 29.02 -8.89 0.43
C ALA A 103 29.02 -10.38 0.00
N SER A 104 28.67 -11.29 0.92
CA SER A 104 28.50 -12.73 0.69
C SER A 104 27.35 -13.05 -0.29
N ASP A 105 26.33 -12.20 -0.38
CA ASP A 105 25.19 -12.41 -1.28
C ASP A 105 25.53 -12.09 -2.75
N CYS A 106 26.55 -11.27 -2.97
CA CYS A 106 26.88 -10.73 -4.28
C CYS A 106 27.19 -11.82 -5.31
N GLU A 107 27.93 -12.87 -4.91
CA GLU A 107 28.24 -13.99 -5.80
C GLU A 107 26.98 -14.73 -6.26
N THR A 108 26.04 -14.93 -5.33
CA THR A 108 24.75 -15.57 -5.62
C THR A 108 23.92 -14.72 -6.59
N ILE A 109 23.84 -13.40 -6.38
CA ILE A 109 23.11 -12.49 -7.27
C ILE A 109 23.72 -12.47 -8.68
N VAL A 110 25.05 -12.42 -8.79
CA VAL A 110 25.73 -12.48 -10.10
C VAL A 110 25.40 -13.79 -10.82
N SER A 111 25.33 -14.91 -10.11
CA SER A 111 24.97 -16.21 -10.71
C SER A 111 23.57 -16.26 -11.32
N TRP A 112 22.66 -15.36 -10.93
CA TRP A 112 21.31 -15.27 -11.48
C TRP A 112 21.21 -14.45 -12.77
N VAL A 113 22.29 -13.76 -13.16
CA VAL A 113 22.35 -12.90 -14.34
C VAL A 113 23.23 -13.57 -15.40
N ASP A 114 22.57 -14.19 -16.39
CA ASP A 114 23.21 -15.08 -17.38
C ASP A 114 23.56 -14.41 -18.71
N SER A 115 23.13 -13.15 -18.91
CA SER A 115 23.26 -12.44 -20.18
C SER A 115 23.29 -10.92 -20.00
N ALA A 116 23.79 -10.21 -21.02
CA ALA A 116 23.75 -8.75 -21.06
C ALA A 116 22.30 -8.22 -21.01
N ASP A 117 21.38 -8.90 -21.68
CA ASP A 117 19.96 -8.52 -21.64
C ASP A 117 19.36 -8.73 -20.26
N ALA A 118 19.65 -9.84 -19.57
CA ALA A 118 19.23 -10.05 -18.19
C ALA A 118 19.80 -8.96 -17.26
N LEU A 119 21.05 -8.56 -17.47
CA LEU A 119 21.69 -7.47 -16.72
C LEU A 119 20.96 -6.14 -16.92
N PHE A 120 20.63 -5.79 -18.16
CA PHE A 120 19.94 -4.53 -18.48
C PHE A 120 18.48 -4.54 -18.06
N GLN A 121 17.83 -5.71 -18.11
CA GLN A 121 16.48 -5.90 -17.60
C GLN A 121 16.42 -5.66 -16.09
N TRP A 122 17.42 -6.14 -15.35
CA TRP A 122 17.49 -6.04 -13.89
C TRP A 122 18.01 -4.69 -13.39
N SER A 123 19.15 -4.22 -13.92
CA SER A 123 19.90 -3.08 -13.38
C SER A 123 19.81 -1.81 -14.22
N GLY A 124 19.20 -1.89 -15.40
CA GLY A 124 19.23 -0.82 -16.39
C GLY A 124 20.59 -0.71 -17.11
N PRO A 125 20.66 0.08 -18.20
CA PRO A 125 21.83 0.09 -19.08
C PRO A 125 22.99 0.95 -18.58
N ARG A 126 22.79 1.76 -17.53
CA ARG A 126 23.80 2.75 -17.08
C ARG A 126 24.60 2.32 -15.86
N HIS A 127 24.17 1.30 -15.14
CA HIS A 127 24.75 0.95 -13.85
C HIS A 127 25.88 -0.06 -13.94
N PHE A 128 25.71 -1.11 -14.75
CA PHE A 128 26.71 -2.17 -14.90
C PHE A 128 26.98 -2.45 -16.38
N SER A 129 28.20 -2.90 -16.66
CA SER A 129 28.61 -3.40 -17.97
C SER A 129 28.64 -4.92 -17.95
N TRP A 130 28.37 -5.53 -19.10
CA TRP A 130 28.54 -6.97 -19.30
C TRP A 130 29.99 -7.28 -19.68
N PRO A 131 30.62 -8.35 -19.13
CA PRO A 131 30.09 -9.28 -18.14
C PRO A 131 30.01 -8.70 -16.72
N LEU A 132 28.97 -9.10 -15.98
CA LEU A 132 28.83 -8.76 -14.56
C LEU A 132 29.73 -9.68 -13.73
N GLU A 133 30.47 -9.10 -12.78
CA GLU A 133 31.36 -9.83 -11.88
C GLU A 133 31.08 -9.43 -10.42
N THR A 134 31.35 -10.33 -9.48
CA THR A 134 31.06 -10.14 -8.04
C THR A 134 31.64 -8.84 -7.48
N ARG A 135 32.84 -8.44 -7.92
CA ARG A 135 33.47 -7.19 -7.51
C ARG A 135 32.66 -5.94 -7.85
N HIS A 136 31.84 -5.97 -8.93
CA HIS A 136 31.02 -4.83 -9.33
C HIS A 136 29.89 -4.60 -8.32
N LEU A 137 29.26 -5.66 -7.80
CA LEU A 137 28.23 -5.55 -6.77
C LEU A 137 28.82 -5.20 -5.40
N ILE A 138 29.98 -5.75 -5.04
CA ILE A 138 30.68 -5.39 -3.80
C ILE A 138 31.06 -3.90 -3.80
N ALA A 139 31.57 -3.38 -4.93
CA ALA A 139 31.89 -1.97 -5.06
C ALA A 139 30.63 -1.08 -4.96
N ASP A 140 29.51 -1.51 -5.54
CA ASP A 140 28.23 -0.80 -5.46
C ASP A 140 27.66 -0.81 -4.04
N LEU A 141 27.79 -1.92 -3.29
CA LEU A 141 27.42 -2.02 -1.88
C LEU A 141 28.22 -1.06 -0.99
N GLY A 142 29.50 -0.85 -1.30
CA GLY A 142 30.39 0.05 -0.57
C GLY A 142 30.20 1.54 -0.88
N SER A 143 29.29 1.91 -1.78
CA SER A 143 29.02 3.32 -2.08
C SER A 143 28.39 4.04 -0.88
N SER A 144 28.76 5.30 -0.64
CA SER A 144 28.25 6.10 0.48
C SER A 144 26.88 6.76 0.23
N ASP A 145 26.03 6.18 -0.61
CA ASP A 145 24.70 6.71 -0.91
C ASP A 145 23.69 6.31 0.17
N GLN A 146 23.44 7.22 1.12
CA GLN A 146 22.56 6.98 2.27
C GLN A 146 21.07 6.89 1.87
N ASP A 147 20.70 7.40 0.71
CA ASP A 147 19.34 7.37 0.20
C ASP A 147 19.04 6.07 -0.55
N ARG A 148 20.05 5.20 -0.73
CA ARG A 148 19.92 3.94 -1.46
C ARG A 148 20.00 2.74 -0.52
N LEU A 149 18.87 2.08 -0.32
CA LEU A 149 18.76 0.88 0.50
C LEU A 149 18.83 -0.36 -0.39
N LEU A 150 19.74 -1.28 -0.07
CA LEU A 150 19.93 -2.55 -0.78
C LEU A 150 19.51 -3.70 0.13
N PHE A 151 18.61 -4.55 -0.36
CA PHE A 151 18.05 -5.66 0.41
C PHE A 151 18.37 -7.01 -0.20
N GLY A 152 18.72 -7.97 0.64
CA GLY A 152 18.61 -9.39 0.36
C GLY A 152 17.29 -9.93 0.91
N ALA A 153 16.55 -10.66 0.08
CA ALA A 153 15.34 -11.37 0.48
C ALA A 153 15.70 -12.82 0.80
N VAL A 154 15.51 -13.23 2.04
CA VAL A 154 15.82 -14.58 2.53
C VAL A 154 14.54 -15.34 2.87
N GLU A 155 14.53 -16.64 2.59
CA GLU A 155 13.40 -17.52 2.90
C GLU A 155 13.51 -18.07 4.31
N GLU A 156 12.46 -17.93 5.11
CA GLU A 156 12.41 -18.42 6.49
C GLU A 156 11.88 -19.87 6.54
N PRO A 157 12.45 -20.74 7.41
CA PRO A 157 13.54 -20.50 8.36
C PRO A 157 14.95 -20.78 7.78
N SER A 158 15.05 -21.08 6.49
CA SER A 158 16.29 -21.57 5.87
C SER A 158 17.41 -20.53 5.76
N GLU A 159 17.07 -19.24 5.84
CA GLU A 159 17.98 -18.10 5.62
C GLU A 159 18.65 -18.09 4.23
N VAL A 160 18.13 -18.88 3.29
CA VAL A 160 18.63 -18.93 1.92
C VAL A 160 18.20 -17.67 1.18
N LEU A 161 19.15 -17.02 0.49
CA LEU A 161 18.87 -15.89 -0.38
C LEU A 161 18.02 -16.33 -1.59
N VAL A 162 16.82 -15.77 -1.69
CA VAL A 162 15.84 -16.08 -2.74
C VAL A 162 15.52 -14.88 -3.64
N GLY A 163 15.93 -13.68 -3.24
CA GLY A 163 15.81 -12.49 -4.08
C GLY A 163 16.62 -11.29 -3.59
N HIS A 164 16.53 -10.21 -4.36
CA HIS A 164 17.19 -8.94 -4.11
C HIS A 164 16.28 -7.81 -4.56
N ALA A 165 16.35 -6.66 -3.89
CA ALA A 165 15.73 -5.42 -4.32
C ALA A 165 16.50 -4.20 -3.83
N MET A 166 16.26 -3.08 -4.50
CA MET A 166 16.78 -1.77 -4.15
C MET A 166 15.62 -0.80 -3.96
N LEU A 167 15.76 0.08 -2.97
CA LEU A 167 14.90 1.24 -2.76
C LEU A 167 15.77 2.50 -2.81
N SER A 168 15.53 3.38 -3.79
CA SER A 168 16.18 4.70 -3.86
C SER A 168 15.20 5.76 -3.38
N VAL A 169 15.47 6.31 -2.20
CA VAL A 169 14.55 7.15 -1.43
C VAL A 169 14.80 8.62 -1.73
N GLN A 170 13.72 9.37 -1.94
CA GLN A 170 13.74 10.83 -2.00
C GLN A 170 12.95 11.37 -0.81
N HIS A 171 13.62 11.42 0.33
CA HIS A 171 13.00 11.74 1.62
C HIS A 171 12.26 13.09 1.61
N GLU A 172 12.82 14.11 0.95
CA GLU A 172 12.21 15.44 0.87
C GLU A 172 10.87 15.45 0.14
N HIS A 173 10.69 14.54 -0.81
CA HIS A 173 9.50 14.43 -1.63
C HIS A 173 8.56 13.31 -1.16
N GLY A 174 8.96 12.55 -0.15
CA GLY A 174 8.16 11.46 0.40
C GLY A 174 7.90 10.34 -0.61
N PHE A 175 8.84 10.03 -1.51
CA PHE A 175 8.70 8.87 -2.39
C PHE A 175 9.99 8.08 -2.55
N ALA A 176 9.88 6.85 -3.04
CA ALA A 176 11.05 6.08 -3.46
C ALA A 176 10.83 5.35 -4.78
N VAL A 177 11.95 5.12 -5.48
CA VAL A 177 12.01 4.27 -6.66
C VAL A 177 12.46 2.87 -6.25
N ILE A 178 11.58 1.90 -6.44
CA ILE A 178 11.89 0.49 -6.34
C ILE A 178 12.60 0.10 -7.64
N GLY A 179 13.78 -0.50 -7.50
CA GLY A 179 14.56 -0.96 -8.64
C GLY A 179 15.28 -2.27 -8.31
N ARG A 180 15.92 -2.84 -9.32
CA ARG A 180 16.77 -4.02 -9.16
C ARG A 180 16.09 -5.19 -8.46
N VAL A 181 14.78 -5.34 -8.66
CA VAL A 181 14.03 -6.48 -8.14
C VAL A 181 14.42 -7.72 -8.92
N LEU A 182 14.94 -8.73 -8.22
CA LEU A 182 15.38 -9.99 -8.80
C LEU A 182 14.98 -11.14 -7.91
N VAL A 183 14.43 -12.19 -8.49
CA VAL A 183 14.10 -13.45 -7.82
C VAL A 183 14.94 -14.56 -8.45
N ALA A 184 15.48 -15.44 -7.62
CA ALA A 184 16.28 -16.59 -8.03
C ALA A 184 15.59 -17.35 -9.19
N PRO A 185 16.26 -17.56 -10.34
CA PRO A 185 15.64 -18.15 -11.53
C PRO A 185 14.94 -19.49 -11.28
N THR A 186 15.55 -20.35 -10.46
CA THR A 186 15.02 -21.68 -10.08
C THR A 186 13.80 -21.64 -9.17
N ARG A 187 13.44 -20.46 -8.66
CA ARG A 187 12.37 -20.24 -7.67
C ARG A 187 11.29 -19.28 -8.17
N ARG A 188 11.22 -18.99 -9.47
CA ARG A 188 10.17 -18.13 -10.04
C ARG A 188 8.83 -18.88 -10.15
N GLY A 189 7.72 -18.14 -10.21
CA GLY A 189 6.38 -18.70 -10.41
C GLY A 189 5.69 -19.24 -9.16
N VAL A 190 6.32 -19.16 -7.98
CA VAL A 190 5.76 -19.65 -6.70
C VAL A 190 5.32 -18.54 -5.75
N GLY A 191 5.16 -17.30 -6.25
CA GLY A 191 4.73 -16.16 -5.44
C GLY A 191 5.85 -15.40 -4.70
N LEU A 192 7.12 -15.81 -4.83
CA LEU A 192 8.26 -15.13 -4.17
C LEU A 192 8.41 -13.66 -4.56
N GLY A 193 8.15 -13.31 -5.82
CA GLY A 193 8.18 -11.91 -6.26
C GLY A 193 7.15 -11.05 -5.52
N ALA A 194 5.94 -11.59 -5.32
CA ALA A 194 4.89 -10.91 -4.57
C ALA A 194 5.27 -10.80 -3.08
N ALA A 195 5.76 -11.88 -2.47
CA ALA A 195 6.22 -11.88 -1.08
C ALA A 195 7.33 -10.84 -0.83
N LEU A 196 8.36 -10.85 -1.67
CA LEU A 196 9.46 -9.87 -1.61
C LEU A 196 8.94 -8.44 -1.76
N MET A 197 8.09 -8.18 -2.76
CA MET A 197 7.54 -6.85 -2.99
C MET A 197 6.69 -6.37 -1.82
N ARG A 198 5.90 -7.23 -1.18
CA ARG A 198 5.12 -6.86 0.02
C ARG A 198 6.02 -6.39 1.15
N GLU A 199 7.15 -7.05 1.38
CA GLU A 199 8.11 -6.60 2.38
C GLU A 199 8.71 -5.24 2.02
N ILE A 200 8.98 -4.99 0.73
CA ILE A 200 9.45 -3.68 0.23
C ILE A 200 8.38 -2.60 0.44
N LEU A 201 7.12 -2.89 0.17
CA LEU A 201 6.01 -1.97 0.43
C LEU A 201 5.89 -1.65 1.93
N ARG A 202 6.04 -2.65 2.79
CA ARG A 202 6.04 -2.47 4.25
C ARG A 202 7.17 -1.56 4.70
N VAL A 203 8.37 -1.74 4.16
CA VAL A 203 9.49 -0.85 4.42
C VAL A 203 9.17 0.58 3.96
N GLY A 204 8.71 0.76 2.72
CA GLY A 204 8.44 2.09 2.16
C GLY A 204 7.32 2.85 2.86
N PHE A 205 6.18 2.21 3.10
CA PHE A 205 4.99 2.89 3.64
C PHE A 205 4.90 2.86 5.16
N GLU A 206 5.32 1.79 5.84
CA GLU A 206 5.14 1.70 7.30
C GLU A 206 6.36 2.24 8.02
N GLN A 207 7.56 1.82 7.61
CA GLN A 207 8.81 2.21 8.29
C GLN A 207 9.33 3.56 7.82
N LEU A 208 9.37 3.78 6.50
CA LEU A 208 9.82 5.04 5.91
C LEU A 208 8.69 6.06 5.77
N GLY A 209 7.42 5.60 5.75
CA GLY A 209 6.24 6.46 5.64
C GLY A 209 6.31 7.41 4.47
N LEU A 210 6.75 6.85 3.36
CA LEU A 210 6.73 7.49 2.08
C LEU A 210 5.28 7.58 1.63
N HIS A 211 4.92 8.70 1.02
CA HIS A 211 3.64 8.89 0.38
C HIS A 211 3.49 8.06 -0.90
N ARG A 212 4.60 7.73 -1.57
CA ARG A 212 4.59 7.07 -2.89
C ARG A 212 5.75 6.09 -3.09
N LEU A 213 5.45 4.97 -3.74
CA LEU A 213 6.45 4.04 -4.26
C LEU A 213 6.24 3.87 -5.76
N GLN A 214 7.32 3.95 -6.53
CA GLN A 214 7.26 3.80 -7.99
C GLN A 214 8.34 2.87 -8.51
N LEU A 215 8.13 2.32 -9.70
CA LEU A 215 9.06 1.42 -10.36
C LEU A 215 9.00 1.58 -11.88
N ALA A 216 10.03 1.09 -12.55
CA ALA A 216 10.05 0.94 -13.99
C ALA A 216 10.08 -0.55 -14.36
N VAL A 217 9.30 -0.95 -15.35
CA VAL A 217 9.24 -2.33 -15.84
C VAL A 217 9.13 -2.36 -17.36
N TYR A 218 9.85 -3.25 -18.03
CA TYR A 218 9.74 -3.39 -19.48
C TYR A 218 8.40 -4.03 -19.87
N ASP A 219 7.81 -3.56 -20.98
CA ASP A 219 6.43 -3.95 -21.37
C ASP A 219 6.28 -5.43 -21.74
N PHE A 220 7.37 -6.10 -22.15
CA PHE A 220 7.40 -7.53 -22.37
C PHE A 220 7.48 -8.37 -21.08
N ASN A 221 7.77 -7.77 -19.91
CA ASN A 221 7.85 -8.48 -18.64
C ASN A 221 6.46 -8.65 -18.00
N ALA A 222 5.58 -9.35 -18.71
CA ALA A 222 4.21 -9.61 -18.27
C ALA A 222 4.10 -10.22 -16.86
N PRO A 223 4.99 -11.15 -16.42
CA PRO A 223 4.94 -11.69 -15.06
C PRO A 223 5.17 -10.62 -13.97
N ALA A 224 6.12 -9.71 -14.17
CA ALA A 224 6.37 -8.64 -13.21
C ALA A 224 5.22 -7.61 -13.19
N ILE A 225 4.70 -7.23 -14.36
CA ILE A 225 3.54 -6.33 -14.48
C ILE A 225 2.34 -6.89 -13.72
N ALA A 226 2.00 -8.17 -13.94
CA ALA A 226 0.90 -8.83 -13.24
C ALA A 226 1.13 -8.87 -11.72
N CYS A 227 2.37 -9.13 -11.27
CA CYS A 227 2.74 -9.08 -9.87
C CYS A 227 2.51 -7.68 -9.27
N TYR A 228 2.99 -6.62 -9.93
CA TYR A 228 2.83 -5.26 -9.45
C TYR A 228 1.36 -4.83 -9.40
N GLN A 229 0.58 -5.13 -10.44
CA GLN A 229 -0.86 -4.84 -10.47
C GLN A 229 -1.60 -5.57 -9.33
N SER A 230 -1.26 -6.83 -9.05
CA SER A 230 -1.85 -7.59 -7.94
C SER A 230 -1.58 -6.98 -6.56
N LEU A 231 -0.52 -6.18 -6.44
CA LEU A 231 -0.14 -5.45 -5.23
C LEU A 231 -0.69 -4.01 -5.22
N GLY A 232 -1.49 -3.64 -6.21
CA GLY A 232 -2.16 -2.33 -6.30
C GLY A 232 -1.45 -1.29 -7.15
N PHE A 233 -0.30 -1.60 -7.77
CA PHE A 233 0.39 -0.63 -8.62
C PHE A 233 -0.40 -0.32 -9.90
N THR A 234 -0.45 0.95 -10.26
CA THR A 234 -1.08 1.46 -11.48
C THR A 234 -0.03 1.91 -12.49
N ILE A 235 -0.28 1.69 -13.78
CA ILE A 235 0.57 2.22 -14.88
C ILE A 235 0.25 3.71 -15.05
N GLU A 236 1.25 4.56 -14.90
CA GLU A 236 1.10 6.02 -15.06
C GLU A 236 1.86 6.58 -16.27
N GLY A 237 2.81 5.84 -16.84
CA GLY A 237 3.61 6.31 -17.96
C GLY A 237 4.12 5.18 -18.86
N ARG A 238 4.35 5.51 -20.14
CA ARG A 238 4.96 4.64 -21.16
C ARG A 238 6.11 5.36 -21.85
N HIS A 239 7.32 4.83 -21.71
CA HIS A 239 8.54 5.34 -22.34
C HIS A 239 8.90 4.43 -23.51
N ARG A 240 8.44 4.81 -24.72
CA ARG A 240 8.71 4.04 -25.94
C ARG A 240 10.20 4.06 -26.28
N ASP A 241 10.72 2.91 -26.70
CA ASP A 241 12.08 2.72 -27.20
C ASP A 241 13.16 3.32 -26.27
N SER A 242 12.96 3.20 -24.96
CA SER A 242 13.74 3.88 -23.92
C SER A 242 15.09 3.21 -23.64
N THR A 243 15.20 1.91 -23.91
CA THR A 243 16.42 1.12 -23.71
C THR A 243 16.77 0.37 -24.99
N ARG A 244 18.07 0.33 -25.34
CA ARG A 244 18.57 -0.50 -26.45
C ARG A 244 18.98 -1.88 -25.91
N GLY A 245 18.24 -2.90 -26.32
CA GLY A 245 18.53 -4.32 -26.05
C GLY A 245 19.27 -5.01 -27.19
N SER A 246 19.49 -6.32 -27.07
CA SER A 246 20.12 -7.11 -28.12
C SER A 246 19.26 -7.27 -29.38
N ASP A 247 17.92 -7.27 -29.23
CA ASP A 247 16.92 -7.51 -30.27
C ASP A 247 16.23 -6.22 -30.75
N GLY A 248 16.68 -5.04 -30.31
CA GLY A 248 16.17 -3.76 -30.76
C GLY A 248 16.00 -2.75 -29.62
N TYR A 249 14.91 -1.99 -29.67
CA TYR A 249 14.56 -1.03 -28.64
C TYR A 249 13.40 -1.53 -27.79
N TRP A 250 13.52 -1.36 -26.49
CA TRP A 250 12.54 -1.80 -25.50
C TRP A 250 11.75 -0.62 -24.96
N THR A 251 10.46 -0.85 -24.75
CA THR A 251 9.58 0.12 -24.09
C THR A 251 9.47 -0.22 -22.60
N SER A 252 9.48 0.81 -21.74
CA SER A 252 9.23 0.65 -20.31
C SER A 252 7.95 1.36 -19.86
N TYR A 253 7.26 0.76 -18.90
CA TYR A 253 6.20 1.39 -18.13
C TYR A 253 6.77 1.95 -16.83
N THR A 254 6.24 3.12 -16.44
CA THR A 254 6.37 3.64 -15.09
C THR A 254 5.09 3.27 -14.34
N MET A 255 5.25 2.57 -13.21
CA MET A 255 4.14 2.17 -12.35
C MET A 255 4.33 2.74 -10.95
N ALA A 256 3.24 3.04 -10.25
CA ALA A 256 3.30 3.55 -8.90
C ALA A 256 2.12 3.11 -8.03
N LEU A 257 2.34 3.24 -6.72
CA LEU A 257 1.37 2.98 -5.67
C LEU A 257 1.49 4.13 -4.64
N LEU A 258 0.36 4.69 -4.23
CA LEU A 258 0.29 5.72 -3.20
C LEU A 258 0.01 5.11 -1.82
N GLU A 259 0.38 5.84 -0.77
CA GLU A 259 0.13 5.45 0.62
C GLU A 259 -1.38 5.25 0.90
N THR A 260 -2.24 6.08 0.31
CA THR A 260 -3.70 5.96 0.43
C THR A 260 -4.26 4.69 -0.23
N GLU A 261 -3.48 4.12 -1.15
CA GLU A 261 -3.77 2.87 -1.86
C GLU A 261 -3.06 1.67 -1.21
N TYR A 262 -2.09 1.90 -0.33
CA TYR A 262 -1.38 0.87 0.42
C TYR A 262 -2.22 0.36 1.61
N GLY A 263 -2.11 -0.93 1.93
CA GLY A 263 -2.98 -1.59 2.92
C GLY A 263 -4.39 -1.93 2.39
N TRP A 264 -4.72 -1.51 1.17
CA TRP A 264 -5.87 -2.00 0.43
C TRP A 264 -5.56 -3.37 -0.17
N GLN A 265 -5.79 -4.42 0.62
CA GLN A 265 -5.62 -5.76 0.08
C GLN A 265 -6.85 -6.20 -0.70
N ASP A 266 -6.59 -6.55 -1.95
CA ASP A 266 -7.42 -7.53 -2.61
C ASP A 266 -7.29 -8.84 -1.78
N ASP A 267 -8.33 -9.29 -1.07
CA ASP A 267 -8.38 -10.57 -0.34
C ASP A 267 -8.33 -11.79 -1.30
N SER A 268 -7.38 -11.81 -2.23
CA SER A 268 -6.84 -13.05 -2.78
C SER A 268 -5.75 -13.47 -1.78
N PHE A 269 -6.02 -14.32 -0.79
CA PHE A 269 -6.01 -15.77 -1.01
C PHE A 269 -6.73 -16.57 0.09
N ASP A 270 -7.61 -15.95 0.88
CA ASP A 270 -8.54 -16.70 1.73
C ASP A 270 -9.90 -15.98 1.80
N GLY A 271 -10.86 -16.46 1.00
CA GLY A 271 -12.20 -15.87 0.89
C GLY A 271 -12.27 -14.59 0.04
N ALA A 272 -12.00 -14.69 -1.26
CA ALA A 272 -12.12 -13.58 -2.21
C ALA A 272 -13.48 -12.85 -2.07
N CYS A 273 -13.42 -11.53 -1.88
CA CYS A 273 -14.58 -10.66 -1.92
C CYS A 273 -14.99 -10.44 -3.39
N LEU A 274 -15.88 -11.29 -3.90
CA LEU A 274 -16.38 -11.24 -5.25
C LEU A 274 -17.49 -10.19 -5.36
N VAL A 275 -17.34 -9.22 -6.26
CA VAL A 275 -18.45 -8.35 -6.66
C VAL A 275 -19.19 -8.99 -7.83
N ARG A 276 -20.50 -9.14 -7.69
CA ARG A 276 -21.36 -9.73 -8.72
C ARG A 276 -22.73 -9.06 -8.77
N PRO A 277 -23.50 -9.22 -9.86
CA PRO A 277 -24.91 -8.84 -9.87
C PRO A 277 -25.69 -9.47 -8.71
N ALA A 278 -26.60 -8.70 -8.12
CA ALA A 278 -27.52 -9.17 -7.10
C ALA A 278 -28.51 -10.19 -7.68
N ARG A 279 -28.96 -11.12 -6.84
CA ARG A 279 -29.98 -12.12 -7.16
C ARG A 279 -31.15 -11.96 -6.19
N VAL A 280 -32.32 -12.47 -6.57
CA VAL A 280 -33.51 -12.51 -5.67
C VAL A 280 -33.20 -13.20 -4.33
N ALA A 281 -32.29 -14.18 -4.34
CA ALA A 281 -31.84 -14.91 -3.16
C ALA A 281 -31.05 -14.04 -2.17
N ASP A 282 -30.48 -12.91 -2.61
CA ASP A 282 -29.70 -12.00 -1.74
C ASP A 282 -30.61 -11.09 -0.88
N ALA A 283 -31.94 -11.11 -1.12
CA ALA A 283 -32.90 -10.25 -0.42
C ALA A 283 -32.81 -10.27 1.12
N PRO A 284 -32.56 -11.41 1.80
CA PRO A 284 -32.37 -11.40 3.25
C PRO A 284 -31.15 -10.59 3.70
N ALA A 285 -30.03 -10.69 3.00
CA ALA A 285 -28.81 -9.93 3.32
C ALA A 285 -28.99 -8.44 3.05
N LEU A 286 -29.63 -8.09 1.92
CA LEU A 286 -29.94 -6.68 1.62
C LEU A 286 -30.89 -6.06 2.64
N ALA A 287 -31.87 -6.81 3.16
CA ALA A 287 -32.76 -6.32 4.22
C ALA A 287 -31.98 -5.92 5.47
N GLY A 288 -30.99 -6.73 5.88
CA GLY A 288 -30.08 -6.42 6.99
C GLY A 288 -29.24 -5.17 6.72
N LEU A 289 -28.55 -5.13 5.57
CA LEU A 289 -27.67 -4.01 5.19
C LEU A 289 -28.44 -2.68 5.04
N LEU A 290 -29.67 -2.70 4.51
CA LEU A 290 -30.54 -1.53 4.44
C LEU A 290 -30.97 -1.05 5.83
N GLY A 291 -31.24 -1.97 6.75
CA GLY A 291 -31.48 -1.65 8.16
C GLY A 291 -30.32 -0.89 8.78
N GLU A 292 -29.09 -1.31 8.53
CA GLU A 292 -27.89 -0.58 9.00
C GLU A 292 -27.72 0.81 8.40
N LEU A 293 -28.23 1.04 7.19
CA LEU A 293 -28.23 2.33 6.50
C LEU A 293 -29.29 3.30 7.07
N GLY A 294 -30.16 2.82 7.96
CA GLY A 294 -31.27 3.58 8.55
C GLY A 294 -32.60 3.42 7.80
N TYR A 295 -32.71 2.43 6.92
CA TYR A 295 -33.92 2.11 6.16
C TYR A 295 -34.37 0.68 6.50
N PRO A 296 -34.98 0.45 7.68
CA PRO A 296 -35.37 -0.89 8.11
C PRO A 296 -36.40 -1.49 7.15
N HIS A 297 -36.10 -2.68 6.64
CA HIS A 297 -36.95 -3.44 5.73
C HIS A 297 -37.02 -4.89 6.14
N ASN A 298 -38.16 -5.54 5.90
CA ASN A 298 -38.26 -6.99 5.99
C ASN A 298 -37.82 -7.66 4.68
N VAL A 299 -37.58 -8.97 4.73
CA VAL A 299 -37.12 -9.76 3.57
C VAL A 299 -38.07 -9.66 2.37
N ALA A 300 -39.39 -9.62 2.61
CA ALA A 300 -40.38 -9.52 1.53
C ALA A 300 -40.29 -8.17 0.81
N GLN A 301 -40.15 -7.07 1.54
CA GLN A 301 -39.96 -5.73 0.99
C GLN A 301 -38.64 -5.60 0.21
N ALA A 302 -37.54 -6.16 0.73
CA ALA A 302 -36.27 -6.18 0.01
C ALA A 302 -36.36 -6.97 -1.31
N ARG A 303 -37.07 -8.11 -1.28
CA ARG A 303 -37.31 -8.93 -2.48
C ARG A 303 -38.11 -8.18 -3.53
N GLU A 304 -39.19 -7.51 -3.13
CA GLU A 304 -40.02 -6.72 -4.04
C GLU A 304 -39.22 -5.58 -4.68
N ARG A 305 -38.39 -4.88 -3.91
CA ARG A 305 -37.54 -3.80 -4.42
C ARG A 305 -36.49 -4.31 -5.39
N LEU A 306 -35.80 -5.40 -5.07
CA LEU A 306 -34.85 -6.04 -5.99
C LEU A 306 -35.53 -6.41 -7.31
N ALA A 307 -36.74 -6.99 -7.25
CA ALA A 307 -37.50 -7.34 -8.46
C ALA A 307 -37.82 -6.12 -9.33
N ARG A 308 -38.14 -4.96 -8.73
CA ARG A 308 -38.32 -3.70 -9.47
C ARG A 308 -37.02 -3.29 -10.17
N TRP A 309 -35.89 -3.34 -9.46
CA TRP A 309 -34.58 -2.98 -10.03
C TRP A 309 -34.13 -3.92 -11.15
N PHE A 310 -34.43 -5.22 -11.10
CA PHE A 310 -34.13 -6.14 -12.20
C PHE A 310 -34.89 -5.83 -13.49
N GLY A 311 -36.00 -5.10 -13.40
CA GLY A 311 -36.75 -4.61 -14.56
C GLY A 311 -36.25 -3.30 -15.13
N GLU A 312 -35.28 -2.63 -14.48
CA GLU A 312 -34.80 -1.31 -14.89
C GLU A 312 -33.61 -1.42 -15.86
N PRO A 313 -33.77 -1.13 -17.16
CA PRO A 313 -32.72 -1.35 -18.16
C PRO A 313 -31.49 -0.43 -18.00
N ARG A 314 -31.60 0.62 -17.17
CA ARG A 314 -30.53 1.57 -16.86
C ARG A 314 -30.07 1.52 -15.41
N GLY A 315 -30.58 0.56 -14.64
CA GLY A 315 -30.19 0.33 -13.26
C GLY A 315 -29.26 -0.88 -13.14
N THR A 316 -28.40 -0.86 -12.14
CA THR A 316 -27.65 -2.04 -11.68
C THR A 316 -27.73 -2.16 -10.17
N VAL A 317 -27.74 -3.40 -9.68
CA VAL A 317 -27.56 -3.72 -8.27
C VAL A 317 -26.47 -4.77 -8.17
N LEU A 318 -25.40 -4.44 -7.45
CA LEU A 318 -24.24 -5.30 -7.26
C LEU A 318 -24.12 -5.66 -5.77
N VAL A 319 -23.67 -6.87 -5.49
CA VAL A 319 -23.38 -7.36 -4.14
C VAL A 319 -21.92 -7.76 -4.05
N ALA A 320 -21.32 -7.54 -2.88
CA ALA A 320 -20.03 -8.06 -2.50
C ALA A 320 -20.24 -9.32 -1.66
N GLU A 321 -19.71 -10.44 -2.13
CA GLU A 321 -19.83 -11.76 -1.50
C GLU A 321 -18.47 -12.24 -1.00
N ARG A 322 -18.41 -12.70 0.25
CA ARG A 322 -17.23 -13.32 0.86
C ARG A 322 -17.66 -14.59 1.59
N ASN A 323 -16.98 -15.71 1.37
CA ASN A 323 -17.32 -17.00 2.00
C ASN A 323 -18.80 -17.40 1.85
N ARG A 324 -19.39 -17.14 0.66
CA ARG A 324 -20.82 -17.34 0.34
C ARG A 324 -21.80 -16.46 1.12
N ALA A 325 -21.32 -15.47 1.86
CA ALA A 325 -22.14 -14.48 2.55
C ALA A 325 -22.05 -13.12 1.83
N VAL A 326 -23.19 -12.48 1.61
CA VAL A 326 -23.24 -11.10 1.11
C VAL A 326 -22.90 -10.15 2.25
N ILE A 327 -21.81 -9.39 2.07
CA ILE A 327 -21.25 -8.48 3.08
C ILE A 327 -21.36 -7.00 2.70
N GLY A 328 -21.89 -6.71 1.52
CA GLY A 328 -22.13 -5.34 1.05
C GLY A 328 -22.94 -5.32 -0.24
N PHE A 329 -23.52 -4.18 -0.56
CA PHE A 329 -24.20 -3.96 -1.83
C PHE A 329 -24.10 -2.50 -2.28
N THR A 330 -24.28 -2.29 -3.57
CA THR A 330 -24.45 -0.97 -4.18
C THR A 330 -25.54 -1.03 -5.25
N ALA A 331 -26.23 0.09 -5.45
CA ALA A 331 -27.20 0.26 -6.52
C ALA A 331 -26.93 1.58 -7.24
N ALA A 332 -26.88 1.55 -8.57
CA ALA A 332 -26.58 2.72 -9.39
C ALA A 332 -27.50 2.80 -10.61
N PHE A 333 -27.78 4.02 -11.07
CA PHE A 333 -28.68 4.28 -12.19
C PHE A 333 -28.05 5.25 -13.19
N ALA A 334 -28.13 4.92 -14.48
CA ALA A 334 -27.62 5.76 -15.57
C ALA A 334 -28.70 6.74 -16.03
N ILE A 335 -28.39 8.04 -16.00
CA ILE A 335 -29.30 9.13 -16.32
C ILE A 335 -28.76 9.86 -17.57
N PRO A 336 -29.55 9.93 -18.66
CA PRO A 336 -29.11 10.60 -19.87
C PRO A 336 -29.06 12.11 -19.68
N TYR A 337 -28.08 12.75 -20.30
CA TYR A 337 -28.11 14.18 -20.48
C TYR A 337 -29.13 14.56 -21.56
N ILE A 338 -29.71 15.75 -21.44
CA ILE A 338 -30.56 16.33 -22.49
C ILE A 338 -29.79 17.39 -23.29
N GLU A 339 -28.87 18.07 -22.61
CA GLU A 339 -28.06 19.19 -23.11
C GLU A 339 -26.81 18.75 -23.88
N ARG A 340 -26.44 17.47 -23.78
CA ARG A 340 -25.27 16.87 -24.43
C ARG A 340 -25.47 15.37 -24.66
N GLU A 341 -24.65 14.79 -25.52
CA GLU A 341 -24.60 13.34 -25.71
C GLU A 341 -24.00 12.65 -24.48
N GLY A 342 -24.47 11.44 -24.18
CA GLY A 342 -23.99 10.61 -23.07
C GLY A 342 -24.95 10.51 -21.89
N SER A 343 -24.46 10.01 -20.78
CA SER A 343 -25.19 9.84 -19.50
C SER A 343 -24.24 10.08 -18.33
N PHE A 344 -24.77 10.22 -17.12
CA PHE A 344 -24.01 10.06 -15.89
C PHE A 344 -24.60 8.94 -15.06
N ALA A 345 -23.79 8.29 -14.23
CA ALA A 345 -24.27 7.29 -13.28
C ALA A 345 -24.47 7.93 -11.90
N ARG A 346 -25.59 7.67 -11.24
CA ARG A 346 -25.81 8.04 -9.83
C ARG A 346 -25.82 6.79 -8.96
N VAL A 347 -24.94 6.73 -7.97
CA VAL A 347 -25.02 5.74 -6.88
C VAL A 347 -26.18 6.14 -5.98
N VAL A 348 -27.20 5.29 -5.94
CA VAL A 348 -28.45 5.51 -5.20
C VAL A 348 -28.35 4.98 -3.78
N ALA A 349 -27.63 3.88 -3.59
CA ALA A 349 -27.39 3.28 -2.29
C ALA A 349 -26.04 2.56 -2.29
N LEU A 350 -25.31 2.66 -1.17
CA LEU A 350 -24.09 1.92 -0.90
C LEU A 350 -24.11 1.54 0.59
N ALA A 351 -23.93 0.26 0.89
CA ALA A 351 -23.81 -0.22 2.26
C ALA A 351 -22.83 -1.39 2.34
N VAL A 352 -22.04 -1.40 3.41
CA VAL A 352 -21.14 -2.51 3.79
C VAL A 352 -21.44 -2.86 5.23
N ASP A 353 -21.55 -4.16 5.49
CA ASP A 353 -21.74 -4.74 6.81
C ASP A 353 -20.72 -4.14 7.79
N ARG A 354 -21.19 -3.67 8.95
CA ARG A 354 -20.33 -3.01 9.95
C ARG A 354 -19.09 -3.81 10.33
N SER A 355 -19.19 -5.14 10.43
CA SER A 355 -18.07 -6.01 10.78
C SER A 355 -17.04 -6.16 9.66
N GLN A 356 -17.40 -5.79 8.43
CA GLN A 356 -16.57 -5.91 7.23
C GLN A 356 -16.13 -4.55 6.66
N ARG A 357 -16.37 -3.45 7.40
CA ARG A 357 -15.90 -2.11 7.01
C ARG A 357 -14.39 -1.98 7.15
N SER A 358 -13.84 -0.99 6.44
CA SER A 358 -12.39 -0.71 6.40
C SER A 358 -11.54 -1.88 5.90
N ARG A 359 -12.15 -2.85 5.20
CA ARG A 359 -11.51 -4.00 4.53
C ARG A 359 -11.64 -3.95 3.01
N GLY A 360 -11.92 -2.75 2.51
CA GLY A 360 -11.99 -2.45 1.08
C GLY A 360 -13.20 -2.91 0.28
N THR A 361 -14.21 -3.52 0.92
CA THR A 361 -15.47 -3.90 0.26
C THR A 361 -16.16 -2.72 -0.45
N GLY A 362 -16.16 -1.53 0.18
CA GLY A 362 -16.82 -0.34 -0.38
C GLY A 362 -16.21 0.14 -1.70
N ARG A 363 -14.87 0.20 -1.81
CA ARG A 363 -14.20 0.60 -3.06
C ARG A 363 -14.40 -0.44 -4.15
N ARG A 364 -14.39 -1.74 -3.84
CA ARG A 364 -14.69 -2.76 -4.87
C ARG A 364 -16.08 -2.57 -5.46
N LEU A 365 -17.06 -2.28 -4.61
CA LEU A 365 -18.42 -1.97 -5.04
C LEU A 365 -18.46 -0.72 -5.92
N LEU A 366 -17.75 0.35 -5.55
CA LEU A 366 -17.68 1.57 -6.36
C LEU A 366 -16.92 1.39 -7.67
N ALA A 367 -15.76 0.74 -7.66
CA ALA A 367 -15.00 0.40 -8.86
C ALA A 367 -15.83 -0.46 -9.84
N ALA A 368 -16.63 -1.39 -9.32
CA ALA A 368 -17.56 -2.16 -10.16
C ALA A 368 -18.70 -1.30 -10.74
N VAL A 369 -19.15 -0.28 -10.00
CA VAL A 369 -20.11 0.71 -10.53
C VAL A 369 -19.46 1.59 -11.60
N GLU A 370 -18.22 2.04 -11.41
CA GLU A 370 -17.47 2.84 -12.38
C GLU A 370 -17.24 2.06 -13.68
N ALA A 371 -16.85 0.78 -13.58
CA ALA A 371 -16.72 -0.11 -14.72
C ALA A 371 -18.04 -0.27 -15.48
N TRP A 372 -19.13 -0.57 -14.75
CA TRP A 372 -20.48 -0.64 -15.33
C TRP A 372 -20.90 0.68 -15.97
N ALA A 373 -20.61 1.82 -15.33
CA ALA A 373 -20.92 3.15 -15.84
C ALA A 373 -20.22 3.39 -17.19
N GLY A 374 -18.94 3.01 -17.30
CA GLY A 374 -18.21 3.06 -18.57
C GLY A 374 -18.83 2.18 -19.66
N GLU A 375 -19.26 0.95 -19.33
CA GLU A 375 -19.93 0.04 -20.27
C GLU A 375 -21.24 0.60 -20.83
N VAL A 376 -22.00 1.33 -20.00
CA VAL A 376 -23.29 1.92 -20.42
C VAL A 376 -23.15 3.35 -20.97
N GLY A 377 -21.92 3.84 -21.17
CA GLY A 377 -21.64 5.12 -21.82
C GLY A 377 -21.82 6.33 -20.91
N CYS A 378 -21.64 6.18 -19.61
CA CYS A 378 -21.62 7.30 -18.67
C CYS A 378 -20.27 8.03 -18.68
N SER A 379 -20.28 9.35 -18.59
CA SER A 379 -19.07 10.18 -18.49
C SER A 379 -18.48 10.26 -17.09
N ASP A 380 -19.31 10.07 -16.08
CA ASP A 380 -19.02 10.35 -14.68
C ASP A 380 -19.96 9.56 -13.76
N VAL A 381 -19.53 9.40 -12.51
CA VAL A 381 -20.28 8.77 -11.43
C VAL A 381 -20.47 9.80 -10.31
N GLU A 382 -21.70 10.00 -9.87
CA GLU A 382 -22.02 10.86 -8.73
C GLU A 382 -22.74 10.11 -7.62
N LEU A 383 -22.71 10.67 -6.42
CA LEU A 383 -23.40 10.16 -5.25
C LEU A 383 -23.78 11.30 -4.31
N THR A 384 -24.66 11.02 -3.36
CA THR A 384 -25.02 12.00 -2.34
C THR A 384 -24.84 11.42 -0.94
N SER A 385 -24.16 12.17 -0.08
CA SER A 385 -23.96 11.83 1.33
C SER A 385 -24.49 12.94 2.25
N SER A 386 -24.87 12.58 3.48
CA SER A 386 -25.23 13.58 4.51
C SER A 386 -23.97 14.30 4.99
N ARG A 387 -24.06 15.60 5.28
CA ARG A 387 -22.95 16.41 5.80
C ARG A 387 -22.35 15.88 7.11
N GLU A 388 -23.13 15.13 7.87
CA GLU A 388 -22.71 14.52 9.15
C GLU A 388 -21.87 13.25 8.97
N ARG A 389 -21.75 12.71 7.75
CA ARG A 389 -21.02 11.46 7.47
C ARG A 389 -19.58 11.73 7.06
N HIS A 390 -18.81 12.35 7.96
CA HIS A 390 -17.42 12.74 7.70
C HIS A 390 -16.55 11.57 7.21
N ASP A 391 -16.64 10.40 7.85
CA ASP A 391 -15.91 9.19 7.44
C ASP A 391 -16.23 8.75 6.01
N ALA A 392 -17.48 8.93 5.56
CA ALA A 392 -17.88 8.60 4.20
C ALA A 392 -17.28 9.60 3.19
N HIS A 393 -17.18 10.89 3.54
CA HIS A 393 -16.56 11.88 2.66
C HIS A 393 -15.07 11.61 2.46
N SER A 394 -14.33 11.36 3.55
CA SER A 394 -12.92 10.96 3.44
C SER A 394 -12.74 9.69 2.61
N PHE A 395 -13.69 8.74 2.71
CA PHE A 395 -13.70 7.56 1.87
C PHE A 395 -13.90 7.88 0.38
N TYR A 396 -14.86 8.74 0.01
CA TYR A 396 -15.10 9.11 -1.39
C TYR A 396 -13.97 9.97 -1.97
N GLU A 397 -13.46 10.93 -1.20
CA GLU A 397 -12.33 11.79 -1.58
C GLU A 397 -11.06 10.96 -1.85
N ALA A 398 -10.80 9.94 -1.03
CA ALA A 398 -9.69 9.01 -1.25
C ALA A 398 -9.82 8.18 -2.54
N LEU A 399 -11.04 8.09 -3.10
CA LEU A 399 -11.31 7.44 -4.39
C LEU A 399 -11.37 8.43 -5.56
N GLY A 400 -11.05 9.71 -5.33
CA GLY A 400 -11.03 10.74 -6.37
C GLY A 400 -12.38 11.41 -6.63
N TYR A 401 -13.40 11.18 -5.79
CA TYR A 401 -14.64 11.95 -5.86
C TYR A 401 -14.44 13.34 -5.27
N GLU A 402 -14.93 14.37 -5.97
CA GLU A 402 -14.86 15.76 -5.52
C GLU A 402 -16.18 16.20 -4.86
N ASP A 403 -16.11 16.95 -3.75
CA ASP A 403 -17.30 17.62 -3.19
C ASP A 403 -17.67 18.85 -4.03
N LEU A 404 -18.72 18.72 -4.82
CA LEU A 404 -19.23 19.79 -5.68
C LEU A 404 -20.29 20.67 -4.99
N CYS A 405 -20.59 20.47 -3.71
CA CYS A 405 -21.67 21.19 -3.04
C CYS A 405 -21.42 22.71 -2.90
N ASP A 406 -20.16 23.14 -2.94
CA ASP A 406 -19.79 24.57 -2.91
C ASP A 406 -20.12 25.26 -4.24
N ARG A 407 -20.30 24.47 -5.31
CA ARG A 407 -20.63 24.93 -6.66
C ARG A 407 -22.09 24.59 -7.04
N SER A 408 -22.73 23.68 -6.31
CA SER A 408 -24.05 23.14 -6.65
C SER A 408 -24.88 22.79 -5.41
N GLY A 409 -26.12 23.30 -5.35
CA GLY A 409 -27.03 23.05 -4.23
C GLY A 409 -27.94 21.84 -4.48
N ARG A 410 -28.20 21.03 -3.45
CA ARG A 410 -29.20 19.95 -3.50
C ARG A 410 -30.55 20.42 -2.94
N PHE A 411 -31.56 20.53 -3.81
CA PHE A 411 -32.92 20.87 -3.42
C PHE A 411 -33.84 19.66 -3.51
N LYS A 412 -34.70 19.44 -2.51
CA LYS A 412 -35.67 18.34 -2.49
C LYS A 412 -37.04 18.87 -2.07
N ARG A 413 -38.06 18.61 -2.90
CA ARG A 413 -39.47 18.88 -2.56
C ARG A 413 -40.24 17.56 -2.58
N PRO A 414 -40.92 17.17 -1.48
CA PRO A 414 -41.80 16.01 -1.49
C PRO A 414 -42.94 16.19 -2.51
N VAL A 415 -43.25 15.13 -3.24
CA VAL A 415 -44.40 15.07 -4.17
C VAL A 415 -45.44 14.14 -3.54
N ALA A 416 -46.71 14.54 -3.55
CA ALA A 416 -47.79 13.68 -3.06
C ALA A 416 -47.89 12.43 -3.94
N GLN A 417 -47.89 11.26 -3.31
CA GLN A 417 -48.20 10.01 -4.01
C GLN A 417 -49.70 10.05 -4.35
N ARG A 418 -50.03 9.89 -5.64
CA ARG A 418 -51.41 9.77 -6.11
C ARG A 418 -51.87 8.32 -6.05
#